data_AF-A0A3C1YD56-F1
#
_entry.id   AF-A0A3C1YD56-F1
#
_cell.length_a   1.000
_cell.length_b   1.000
_cell.length_c   1.000
_cell.angle_alpha   90.00
_cell.angle_beta   90.00
_cell.angle_gamma   90.00
#
_symmetry.space_group_name_H-M   'P 1'
#
loop_
_entity.id
_entity.type
_entity.pdbx_description
1 polymer ?
#
loop_
_entity_poly.entity_id
_entity_poly.type
_entity_poly.pdbx_seq_one_letter_code
_entity_poly.pdbx_strand_id
1 'polypeptide(L)'
;MDQLNAEADKTLDKRKKDIPKAKTIINLHKLEFEDWSKLHTLGPTIKNLKMTFEEMKNSEIEKYKGQYQQDELERIKPLIDSIVKKISSKNIEYLRNRYRVDEDILEVMREMYKIN
;
A
#
# COMPACT_ATOMS: atom_id res chain seq x y z
N MET A 1 10.03 -58.37 -5.02
CA MET A 1 10.76 -57.13 -5.36
C MET A 1 10.10 -56.41 -6.53
N ASP A 2 9.78 -57.09 -7.63
CA ASP A 2 9.21 -56.44 -8.83
C ASP A 2 7.83 -55.79 -8.65
N GLN A 3 6.96 -56.35 -7.81
CA GLN A 3 5.61 -55.78 -7.58
C GLN A 3 5.65 -54.44 -6.82
N LEU A 4 6.54 -54.31 -5.84
CA LEU A 4 6.71 -53.07 -5.08
C LEU A 4 7.35 -51.96 -5.94
N ASN A 5 8.29 -52.32 -6.81
CA ASN A 5 8.88 -51.39 -7.76
C ASN A 5 7.84 -50.89 -8.77
N ALA A 6 7.00 -51.77 -9.30
CA ALA A 6 5.93 -51.39 -10.23
C ALA A 6 4.87 -50.48 -9.58
N GLU A 7 4.58 -50.64 -8.30
CA GLU A 7 3.63 -49.80 -7.56
C GLU A 7 4.25 -48.43 -7.18
N ALA A 8 5.55 -48.41 -6.89
CA ALA A 8 6.32 -47.17 -6.70
C ALA A 8 6.37 -46.33 -7.98
N ASP A 9 6.63 -46.94 -9.14
CA ASP A 9 6.66 -46.25 -10.44
C ASP A 9 5.30 -45.66 -10.80
N LYS A 10 4.21 -46.42 -10.61
CA LYS A 10 2.84 -45.93 -10.79
C LYS A 10 2.53 -44.74 -9.89
N THR A 11 3.03 -44.75 -8.65
CA THR A 11 2.86 -43.65 -7.70
C THR A 11 3.65 -42.42 -8.12
N LEU A 12 4.89 -42.61 -8.59
CA LEU A 12 5.74 -41.55 -9.12
C LEU A 12 5.11 -40.88 -10.35
N ASP A 13 4.60 -41.66 -11.30
CA ASP A 13 3.97 -41.12 -12.50
C ASP A 13 2.65 -40.40 -12.20
N LYS A 14 1.89 -40.84 -11.19
CA LYS A 14 0.75 -40.08 -10.68
C LYS A 14 1.19 -38.72 -10.12
N ARG A 15 2.23 -38.67 -9.29
CA ARG A 15 2.76 -37.41 -8.71
C ARG A 15 3.33 -36.47 -9.78
N LYS A 16 3.97 -36.99 -10.83
CA LYS A 16 4.47 -36.16 -11.95
C LYS A 16 3.34 -35.41 -12.65
N LYS A 17 2.13 -35.99 -12.73
CA LYS A 17 0.96 -35.33 -13.32
C LYS A 17 0.48 -34.11 -12.53
N ASP A 18 0.87 -34.00 -11.25
CA ASP A 18 0.54 -32.85 -10.40
C ASP A 18 1.53 -31.68 -10.55
N ILE A 19 2.67 -31.88 -11.24
CA ILE A 19 3.68 -30.82 -11.46
C ILE A 19 3.07 -29.56 -12.09
N PRO A 20 2.20 -29.61 -13.12
CA PRO A 20 1.56 -28.41 -13.67
C PRO A 20 0.75 -27.66 -12.62
N LYS A 21 -0.01 -28.37 -11.78
CA LYS A 21 -0.79 -27.77 -10.69
C LYS A 21 0.12 -27.08 -9.67
N ALA A 22 1.21 -27.74 -9.27
CA ALA A 22 2.20 -27.15 -8.36
C ALA A 22 2.82 -25.88 -8.97
N LYS A 23 3.19 -25.91 -10.26
CA LYS A 23 3.72 -24.73 -10.96
C LYS A 23 2.71 -23.58 -11.00
N THR A 24 1.43 -23.87 -11.22
CA THR A 24 0.37 -22.84 -11.19
C THR A 24 0.27 -22.16 -9.83
N ILE A 25 0.28 -22.94 -8.75
CA ILE A 25 0.22 -22.40 -7.38
C ILE A 25 1.46 -21.54 -7.08
N ILE A 26 2.65 -22.03 -7.45
CA ILE A 26 3.90 -21.27 -7.29
C ILE A 26 3.83 -19.95 -8.06
N ASN A 27 3.35 -19.98 -9.30
CA ASN A 27 3.26 -18.78 -10.12
C ASN A 27 2.26 -17.77 -9.57
N LEU A 28 1.12 -18.22 -9.04
CA LEU A 28 0.14 -17.36 -8.38
C LEU A 28 0.77 -16.61 -7.20
N HIS A 29 1.40 -17.34 -6.26
CA HIS A 29 2.02 -16.71 -5.09
C HIS A 29 3.23 -15.84 -5.44
N LYS A 30 3.97 -16.20 -6.49
CA LYS A 30 5.06 -15.36 -7.01
C LYS A 30 4.52 -14.00 -7.47
N LEU A 31 3.43 -13.98 -8.26
CA LEU A 31 2.82 -12.74 -8.73
C LEU A 31 2.24 -11.91 -7.57
N GLU A 32 1.59 -12.55 -6.60
CA GLU A 32 1.10 -11.88 -5.38
C GLU A 32 2.24 -11.25 -4.59
N PHE A 33 3.37 -11.95 -4.44
CA PHE A 33 4.55 -11.44 -3.76
C PHE A 33 5.18 -10.26 -4.50
N GLU A 34 5.25 -10.32 -5.83
CA GLU A 34 5.77 -9.22 -6.66
C GLU A 34 4.90 -7.96 -6.53
N ASP A 35 3.56 -8.06 -6.58
CA ASP A 35 2.67 -6.91 -6.34
C ASP A 35 2.82 -6.36 -4.92
N TRP A 36 2.85 -7.25 -3.93
CA TRP A 36 3.06 -6.84 -2.53
C TRP A 36 4.39 -6.12 -2.34
N SER A 37 5.48 -6.64 -2.90
CA SER A 37 6.82 -6.06 -2.81
C SER A 37 6.86 -4.68 -3.47
N LYS A 38 6.25 -4.53 -4.66
CA LYS A 38 6.10 -3.23 -5.32
C LYS A 38 5.37 -2.23 -4.43
N LEU A 39 4.20 -2.59 -3.89
CA LEU A 39 3.44 -1.68 -3.02
C LEU A 39 4.17 -1.36 -1.71
N HIS A 40 5.02 -2.25 -1.21
CA HIS A 40 5.79 -2.02 0.01
C HIS A 40 6.80 -0.87 -0.14
N THR A 41 7.32 -0.65 -1.35
CA THR A 41 8.21 0.49 -1.65
C THR A 41 7.56 1.85 -1.41
N LEU A 42 6.21 1.92 -1.44
CA LEU A 42 5.45 3.13 -1.15
C LEU A 42 5.40 3.48 0.33
N GLY A 43 5.79 2.56 1.22
CA GLY A 43 5.71 2.75 2.67
C GLY A 43 6.35 4.06 3.16
N PRO A 44 7.62 4.34 2.83
CA PRO A 44 8.28 5.60 3.17
C PRO A 44 7.55 6.83 2.61
N THR A 45 7.16 6.82 1.34
CA THR A 45 6.49 7.96 0.71
C THR A 45 5.10 8.22 1.32
N ILE A 46 4.32 7.17 1.59
CA ILE A 46 3.03 7.28 2.28
C ILE A 46 3.22 7.87 3.69
N LYS A 47 4.28 7.48 4.40
CA LYS A 47 4.59 8.04 5.71
C LYS A 47 4.89 9.55 5.60
N ASN A 48 5.77 9.94 4.68
CA ASN A 48 6.10 11.36 4.47
C ASN A 48 4.86 12.17 4.05
N LEU A 49 4.04 11.63 3.14
CA LEU A 49 2.81 12.28 2.70
C LEU A 49 1.83 12.55 3.86
N LYS A 50 1.69 11.59 4.79
CA LYS A 50 0.89 11.80 6.00
C LYS A 50 1.48 12.91 6.88
N MET A 51 2.80 12.94 7.06
CA MET A 51 3.46 14.01 7.82
C MET A 51 3.22 15.38 7.18
N THR A 52 3.36 15.49 5.86
CA THR A 52 3.08 16.72 5.12
C THR A 52 1.65 17.21 5.33
N PHE A 53 0.65 16.33 5.31
CA PHE A 53 -0.73 16.72 5.58
C PHE A 53 -0.95 17.20 7.02
N GLU A 54 -0.31 16.56 8.00
CA GLU A 54 -0.36 16.99 9.40
C GLU A 54 0.33 18.35 9.61
N GLU A 55 1.46 18.58 8.95
CA GLU A 55 2.16 19.87 8.96
C GLU A 55 1.33 20.98 8.33
N MET A 56 0.70 20.72 7.18
CA MET A 56 -0.24 21.67 6.54
C MET A 56 -1.39 22.02 7.47
N LYS A 57 -1.99 21.01 8.12
CA LYS A 57 -3.06 21.20 9.09
C LYS A 57 -2.61 22.08 10.26
N ASN A 58 -1.48 21.73 10.88
CA ASN A 58 -0.97 22.44 12.05
C ASN A 58 -0.60 23.89 11.68
N SER A 59 0.05 24.10 10.54
CA SER A 59 0.36 25.45 10.03
C SER A 59 -0.90 26.29 9.86
N GLU A 60 -1.98 25.71 9.34
CA GLU A 60 -3.24 26.42 9.17
C GLU A 60 -3.89 26.75 10.53
N ILE A 61 -3.92 25.80 11.47
CA ILE A 61 -4.44 26.04 12.83
C ILE A 61 -3.65 27.15 13.54
N GLU A 62 -2.31 27.17 13.43
CA GLU A 62 -1.48 28.21 14.05
C GLU A 62 -1.78 29.62 13.50
N LYS A 63 -2.11 29.76 12.21
CA LYS A 63 -2.50 31.06 11.62
C LYS A 63 -3.76 31.65 12.27
N TYR A 64 -4.65 30.79 12.76
CA TYR A 64 -5.94 31.17 13.32
C TYR A 64 -5.96 31.22 14.85
N LYS A 65 -4.89 30.80 15.54
CA LYS A 65 -4.82 30.75 17.02
C LYS A 65 -5.09 32.08 17.73
N GLY A 66 -4.79 33.21 17.08
CA GLY A 66 -5.05 34.55 17.62
C GLY A 66 -6.39 35.17 17.21
N GLN A 67 -7.15 34.48 16.35
CA GLN A 67 -8.41 35.00 15.76
C GLN A 67 -9.66 34.38 16.41
N TYR A 68 -9.50 33.28 17.14
CA TYR A 68 -10.57 32.52 17.77
C TYR A 68 -10.26 32.25 19.24
N GLN A 69 -11.30 32.02 20.04
CA GLN A 69 -11.13 31.55 21.40
C GLN A 69 -10.65 30.09 21.43
N GLN A 70 -9.97 29.70 22.50
CA GLN A 70 -9.42 28.35 22.65
C GLN A 70 -10.50 27.25 22.55
N ASP A 71 -11.69 27.49 23.09
CA ASP A 71 -12.80 26.54 23.07
C ASP A 71 -13.41 26.37 21.67
N GLU A 72 -13.44 27.43 20.86
CA GLU A 72 -13.86 27.37 19.45
C GLU A 72 -12.88 26.52 18.62
N LEU A 73 -11.58 26.71 18.85
CA LEU A 73 -10.52 25.93 18.19
C LEU A 73 -10.60 24.44 18.56
N GLU A 74 -10.86 24.12 19.82
CA GLU A 74 -11.02 22.73 20.27
C GLU A 74 -12.26 22.06 19.66
N ARG A 75 -13.35 22.80 19.48
CA ARG A 75 -14.58 22.28 18.85
C ARG A 75 -14.41 22.01 17.36
N ILE A 76 -13.63 22.83 16.64
CA ILE A 76 -13.47 22.68 15.19
C ILE A 76 -12.37 21.66 14.82
N LYS A 77 -11.40 21.42 15.71
CA LYS A 77 -10.28 20.51 15.47
C LYS A 77 -10.70 19.11 15.00
N PRO A 78 -11.71 18.42 15.58
CA PRO A 78 -12.17 17.12 15.08
C PRO A 78 -12.68 17.14 13.64
N LEU A 79 -13.34 18.23 13.23
CA LEU A 79 -13.82 18.42 11.86
C LEU A 79 -12.63 18.57 10.90
N ILE A 80 -11.63 19.39 11.27
CA ILE A 80 -10.40 19.57 10.50
C ILE A 80 -9.66 18.23 10.37
N ASP A 81 -9.47 17.50 11.48
CA ASP A 81 -8.83 16.19 11.52
C ASP A 81 -9.56 15.20 10.57
N SER A 82 -10.89 15.21 10.55
CA SER A 82 -11.71 14.37 9.66
C SER A 82 -11.51 14.72 8.17
N ILE A 83 -11.49 16.01 7.83
CA ILE A 83 -11.28 16.49 6.45
C ILE A 83 -9.88 16.10 5.96
N VAL A 84 -8.84 16.39 6.75
CA VAL A 84 -7.45 16.06 6.43
C VAL A 84 -7.29 14.55 6.26
N LYS A 85 -7.87 13.74 7.16
CA LYS A 85 -7.87 12.29 7.04
C LYS A 85 -8.54 11.82 5.74
N LYS A 86 -9.67 12.40 5.36
CA LYS A 86 -10.40 12.02 4.13
C LYS A 86 -9.59 12.35 2.87
N ILE A 87 -8.98 13.52 2.81
CA ILE A 87 -8.11 13.94 1.71
C ILE A 87 -6.86 13.06 1.64
N SER A 88 -6.19 12.85 2.78
CA SER A 88 -5.00 12.00 2.88
C SER A 88 -5.30 10.57 2.42
N SER A 89 -6.40 9.97 2.90
CA SER A 89 -6.78 8.61 2.54
C SER A 89 -7.06 8.47 1.04
N LYS A 90 -7.78 9.43 0.45
CA LYS A 90 -8.08 9.43 -0.99
C LYS A 90 -6.80 9.55 -1.84
N ASN A 91 -5.84 10.38 -1.44
CA ASN A 91 -4.55 10.50 -2.12
C ASN A 91 -3.72 9.23 -2.02
N ILE A 92 -3.66 8.61 -0.83
CA ILE A 92 -2.94 7.35 -0.62
C ILE A 92 -3.55 6.22 -1.44
N GLU A 93 -4.88 6.13 -1.48
CA GLU A 93 -5.59 5.14 -2.30
C GLU A 93 -5.30 5.35 -3.79
N TYR A 94 -5.38 6.59 -4.27
CA TYR A 94 -5.04 6.93 -5.64
C TYR A 94 -3.58 6.55 -5.98
N LEU A 95 -2.62 6.92 -5.13
CA LEU A 95 -1.20 6.56 -5.29
C LEU A 95 -1.03 5.04 -5.41
N ARG A 96 -1.60 4.26 -4.48
CA ARG A 96 -1.50 2.79 -4.51
C ARG A 96 -2.09 2.19 -5.79
N ASN A 97 -3.22 2.69 -6.25
CA ASN A 97 -3.89 2.16 -7.43
C ASN A 97 -3.14 2.52 -8.71
N ARG A 98 -2.59 3.73 -8.81
CA ARG A 98 -1.83 4.17 -9.98
C ARG A 98 -0.44 3.55 -10.04
N TYR A 99 0.24 3.40 -8.91
CA TYR A 99 1.60 2.85 -8.85
C TYR A 99 1.71 1.42 -9.39
N ARG A 100 0.62 0.63 -9.32
CA ARG A 100 0.57 -0.71 -9.93
C ARG A 100 0.67 -0.69 -11.47
N VAL A 101 0.30 0.43 -12.10
CA VAL A 101 0.22 0.59 -13.56
C VAL A 101 1.32 1.50 -14.08
N ASP A 102 1.67 2.52 -13.31
CA ASP A 102 2.56 3.60 -13.69
C ASP A 102 3.38 4.01 -12.46
N GLU A 103 4.67 3.66 -12.45
CA GLU A 103 5.56 3.93 -11.32
C GLU A 103 5.95 5.41 -11.22
N ASP A 104 5.86 6.18 -12.31
CA ASP A 104 6.22 7.60 -12.37
C ASP A 104 5.28 8.48 -11.52
N ILE A 105 4.09 7.98 -11.19
CA ILE A 105 3.17 8.66 -10.26
C ILE A 105 3.81 8.94 -8.90
N LEU A 106 4.80 8.13 -8.51
CA LEU A 106 5.52 8.34 -7.26
C LEU A 106 6.30 9.65 -7.29
N GLU A 107 6.95 9.95 -8.41
CA GLU A 107 7.72 11.17 -8.60
C GLU A 107 6.80 12.38 -8.67
N VAL A 108 5.69 12.28 -9.42
CA VAL A 108 4.67 13.33 -9.47
C VAL A 108 4.13 13.67 -8.07
N MET A 109 3.89 12.66 -7.22
CA MET A 109 3.45 12.88 -5.84
C MET A 109 4.54 13.53 -4.97
N ARG A 110 5.80 13.15 -5.17
CA ARG A 110 6.95 13.75 -4.48
C ARG A 110 7.08 15.23 -4.85
N GLU A 111 7.00 15.57 -6.12
CA GLU A 111 7.04 16.96 -6.59
C GLU A 111 5.85 17.78 -6.08
N MET A 112 4.63 17.25 -6.22
CA MET A 112 3.39 17.95 -5.84
C MET A 112 3.37 18.34 -4.36
N TYR A 113 3.83 17.45 -3.49
CA TYR A 113 3.84 17.66 -2.05
C TYR A 113 5.20 18.09 -1.50
N LYS A 114 6.21 18.25 -2.37
CA LYS A 114 7.60 18.58 -2.01
C LYS A 114 8.20 17.59 -1.00
N ILE A 115 7.94 16.30 -1.22
CA ILE A 115 8.43 15.19 -0.40
C ILE A 115 9.72 14.68 -1.03
N ASN A 116 10.85 14.87 -0.35
CA ASN A 116 12.13 14.25 -0.72
C ASN A 116 12.21 12.78 -0.29
#